data_AF-A0A355ALL4-F1
#
_entry.id   AF-A0A355ALL4-F1
#
_cell.length_a   1.000
_cell.length_b   1.000
_cell.length_c   1.000
_cell.angle_alpha   90.00
_cell.angle_beta   90.00
_cell.angle_gamma   90.00
#
_symmetry.space_group_name_H-M   'P 1'
#
loop_
_entity.id
_entity.type
_entity.pdbx_description
1 polymer ?
#
loop_
_entity_poly.entity_id
_entity_poly.type
_entity_poly.pdbx_seq_one_letter_code
_entity_poly.pdbx_strand_id
1 'polypeptide(L)' 'MLKKQIDIRLAVDVGGTFTDVVLKTPDTQTTAKVLTTTSAPEKAVIAGAKEVFEAVGIIKCDGVCKAAHVRTVE' A
#
# COMPACT_ATOMS: atom_id res chain seq x y z
N MET A 1 -19.11 22.51 -0.39
CA MET A 1 -18.00 22.12 0.52
C MET A 1 -16.91 21.46 -0.33
N LEU A 2 -15.71 22.04 -0.43
CA LEU A 2 -14.61 21.40 -1.14
C LEU A 2 -14.07 20.24 -0.30
N LYS A 3 -14.12 19.02 -0.82
CA LYS A 3 -13.37 17.89 -0.24
C LYS A 3 -11.87 18.20 -0.43
N LYS A 4 -11.14 18.36 0.67
CA LYS A 4 -9.68 18.48 0.64
C LYS A 4 -9.12 17.14 0.15
N GLN A 5 -8.53 17.13 -1.04
CA GLN A 5 -7.89 15.94 -1.59
C GLN A 5 -6.52 15.77 -0.93
N ILE A 6 -6.33 14.65 -0.24
CA ILE A 6 -5.04 14.28 0.36
C ILE A 6 -4.33 13.35 -0.61
N ASP A 7 -3.09 13.69 -1.01
CA ASP A 7 -2.29 12.84 -1.89
C ASP A 7 -1.76 11.66 -1.08
N ILE A 8 -2.41 10.51 -1.26
CA ILE A 8 -2.01 9.24 -0.67
C ILE A 8 -1.57 8.33 -1.81
N ARG A 9 -0.35 7.81 -1.70
CA ARG A 9 0.25 6.92 -2.70
C ARG A 9 0.62 5.60 -2.05
N LEU A 10 0.15 4.51 -2.63
CA LEU A 10 0.57 3.15 -2.27
C LEU A 10 1.49 2.63 -3.37
N ALA A 11 2.65 2.11 -3.02
CA ALA A 11 3.55 1.38 -3.89
C ALA A 11 3.73 -0.05 -3.35
N VAL A 12 3.84 -1.02 -4.26
CA VAL A 12 3.94 -2.43 -3.92
C VAL A 12 4.98 -3.08 -4.82
N ASP A 13 5.87 -3.88 -4.24
CA ASP A 13 6.85 -4.72 -4.91
C ASP A 13 6.64 -6.18 -4.51
N VAL A 14 6.34 -7.03 -5.48
CA VAL A 14 6.03 -8.45 -5.26
C VAL A 14 7.27 -9.26 -5.62
N GLY A 15 8.01 -9.70 -4.61
CA GLY A 15 9.12 -10.63 -4.76
C GLY A 15 8.71 -12.09 -4.60
N GLY A 16 9.68 -13.01 -4.72
CA GLY A 16 9.43 -14.46 -4.60
C GLY A 16 9.09 -14.91 -3.17
N THR A 17 9.79 -14.37 -2.17
CA THR A 17 9.57 -14.71 -0.75
C THR A 17 8.76 -13.67 -0.01
N PHE A 18 8.98 -12.40 -0.35
CA PHE A 18 8.37 -11.26 0.34
C PHE A 18 7.75 -10.30 -0.64
N THR A 19 6.69 -9.64 -0.18
CA THR A 19 6.03 -8.51 -0.83
C THR A 19 6.25 -7.28 0.05
N ASP A 20 6.87 -6.26 -0.52
CA ASP A 20 7.13 -4.98 0.12
C ASP A 20 6.03 -3.98 -0.25
N VAL A 21 5.48 -3.30 0.75
CA VAL A 21 4.40 -2.31 0.58
C VAL A 21 4.82 -1.01 1.22
N VAL A 22 4.65 0.11 0.51
CA VAL A 22 4.94 1.46 0.98
C VAL A 22 3.70 2.33 0.84
N LEU A 23 3.25 2.91 1.94
CA LEU A 23 2.24 3.96 1.96
C LEU A 23 2.91 5.30 2.21
N LYS A 24 2.72 6.24 1.29
CA LYS A 24 3.16 7.63 1.43
C LYS A 24 1.94 8.54 1.53
N THR A 25 1.91 9.33 2.59
CA THR A 25 0.96 10.42 2.81
C THR A 25 1.76 11.74 2.84
N PRO A 26 1.10 12.91 2.91
CA PRO A 26 1.84 14.18 3.07
C PRO A 26 2.64 14.25 4.36
N ASP A 27 2.17 13.58 5.41
CA ASP A 27 2.69 13.71 6.77
C ASP A 27 3.64 12.57 7.16
N THR A 28 3.50 11.39 6.54
CA THR A 28 4.26 10.20 6.91
C THR A 28 4.45 9.22 5.76
N GLN A 29 5.46 8.37 5.90
CA GLN A 29 5.68 7.19 5.07
C GLN A 29 5.76 5.96 5.97
N THR A 30 4.99 4.93 5.64
CA THR A 30 4.94 3.66 6.38
C THR A 30 5.15 2.49 5.43
N THR A 31 5.76 1.43 5.93
CA THR A 31 6.12 0.26 5.13
C THR A 31 5.69 -1.03 5.81
N ALA A 32 5.34 -2.04 5.01
CA ALA A 32 5.11 -3.40 5.47
C ALA A 32 5.87 -4.37 4.58
N LYS A 33 6.39 -5.45 5.17
CA LYS A 33 7.00 -6.57 4.46
C LYS A 33 6.27 -7.83 4.88
N VAL A 34 5.55 -8.43 3.95
CA VAL A 34 4.75 -9.63 4.20
C VAL A 34 5.27 -10.81 3.39
N LEU A 35 5.02 -12.04 3.82
CA LEU A 35 5.36 -13.22 3.03
C LEU A 35 4.53 -13.22 1.72
N THR A 36 5.20 -13.45 0.60
CA THR A 36 4.52 -13.60 -0.69
C THR A 36 3.67 -14.87 -0.66
N THR A 37 2.39 -14.74 -1.00
CA THR A 37 1.54 -15.89 -1.29
C THR A 37 1.71 -16.25 -2.76
N THR A 38 2.66 -17.12 -3.09
CA THR A 38 3.05 -17.40 -4.49
C THR A 38 1.89 -17.89 -5.37
N SER A 39 0.93 -18.62 -4.80
CA SER A 39 -0.28 -19.07 -5.50
C SER A 39 -1.36 -18.01 -5.69
N ALA A 40 -1.25 -16.88 -4.99
CA ALA A 40 -2.20 -15.77 -5.00
C ALA A 40 -1.53 -14.47 -4.49
N PRO A 41 -0.60 -13.87 -5.26
CA PRO A 41 0.23 -12.73 -4.83
C PRO A 41 -0.60 -11.52 -4.40
N GLU A 42 -1.79 -11.33 -4.95
CA GLU A 42 -2.74 -10.30 -4.56
C GLU A 42 -3.13 -10.38 -3.07
N LYS A 43 -3.09 -11.57 -2.45
CA LYS A 43 -3.35 -11.72 -1.02
C LYS A 43 -2.25 -11.07 -0.18
N ALA A 44 -0.99 -11.20 -0.60
CA ALA A 44 0.13 -10.53 0.05
C ALA A 44 0.02 -9.02 -0.12
N VAL A 45 -0.35 -8.54 -1.31
CA VAL A 45 -0.60 -7.11 -1.55
C VAL A 45 -1.70 -6.55 -0.63
N ILE A 46 -2.84 -7.24 -0.52
CA ILE A 46 -3.96 -6.81 0.33
C ILE A 46 -3.55 -6.82 1.81
N ALA A 47 -2.83 -7.85 2.26
CA ALA A 47 -2.35 -7.95 3.63
C ALA A 47 -1.39 -6.78 3.97
N GLY A 48 -0.37 -6.55 3.14
CA GLY A 48 0.58 -5.47 3.36
C GLY A 48 -0.06 -4.09 3.25
N ALA A 49 -1.02 -3.89 2.33
CA ALA A 49 -1.80 -2.67 2.25
C ALA A 49 -2.59 -2.41 3.54
N LYS A 50 -3.26 -3.45 4.07
CA LYS A 50 -4.00 -3.34 5.32
C LYS A 50 -3.09 -2.94 6.48
N GLU A 51 -1.92 -3.56 6.61
CA GLU A 51 -0.94 -3.22 7.66
C GLU A 51 -0.51 -1.75 7.60
N VAL A 52 -0.15 -1.23 6.43
CA VAL A 52 0.29 0.17 6.32
C VAL A 52 -0.85 1.17 6.53
N PHE A 53 -2.08 0.86 6.13
CA PHE A 53 -3.25 1.72 6.38
C PHE A 53 -3.63 1.74 7.86
N GLU A 54 -3.61 0.60 8.53
CA GLU A 54 -3.86 0.50 9.97
C GLU A 54 -2.80 1.24 10.78
N ALA A 55 -1.52 1.15 10.39
CA ALA A 55 -0.42 1.83 11.06
C ALA A 55 -0.51 3.36 11.03
N VAL A 56 -1.20 3.94 10.04
CA VAL A 56 -1.43 5.39 9.95
C VAL A 56 -2.85 5.81 10.36
N GLY A 57 -3.67 4.87 10.87
CA GLY A 57 -5.03 5.14 11.32
C GLY A 57 -6.03 5.45 10.20
N ILE A 58 -5.75 5.03 8.96
CA ILE A 58 -6.68 5.20 7.82
C ILE A 58 -7.61 3.98 7.77
N ILE A 59 -8.82 4.14 8.31
CA ILE A 59 -9.82 3.07 8.39
C ILE A 59 -10.72 3.04 7.13
N LYS A 60 -10.71 4.10 6.30
CA LYS A 60 -11.53 4.20 5.08
C LYS A 60 -10.98 5.22 4.09
N CYS A 61 -10.87 4.85 2.81
CA CYS A 61 -10.61 5.80 1.72
C CYS A 61 -11.92 6.07 0.95
N ASP A 62 -12.64 7.14 1.32
CA ASP A 62 -13.88 7.59 0.63
C ASP A 62 -13.57 8.53 -0.57
N GLY A 63 -12.32 8.54 -1.04
CA GLY A 63 -11.81 9.34 -2.15
C GLY A 63 -10.96 8.49 -3.10
N VAL A 64 -10.63 9.03 -4.27
CA VAL A 64 -9.74 8.33 -5.22
C VAL A 64 -8.32 8.31 -4.64
N CYS A 65 -7.99 7.23 -3.93
CA CYS A 65 -6.61 6.92 -3.57
C CYS A 65 -5.85 6.63 -4.88
N LYS A 66 -4.89 7.50 -5.26
CA LYS A 66 -4.02 7.25 -6.41
C LYS A 66 -3.03 6.16 -6.02
N ALA A 67 -3.36 4.91 -6.33
CA ALA A 67 -2.39 3.81 -6.24
C ALA A 67 -1.28 4.05 -7.27
N ALA A 68 -0.03 4.12 -6.81
CA ALA A 68 1.13 4.19 -7.70
C ALA A 68 1.44 2.76 -8.18
N HIS A 69 1.59 2.67 -9.50
CA HIS A 69 1.75 1.44 -10.25
C HIS A 69 2.95 0.59 -9.79
N VAL A 70 2.71 -0.72 -9.68
CA VAL A 70 3.66 -1.80 -9.37
C VAL A 70 4.75 -1.86 -10.44
N ARG A 71 6.02 -1.92 -10.05
CA ARG A 71 7.11 -2.34 -10.94
C ARG A 71 8.04 -3.29 -10.19
N THR A 72 8.35 -4.40 -10.84
CA THR A 72 9.52 -5.23 -10.53
C THR A 72 10.76 -4.36 -10.68
N VAL A 73 11.54 -4.20 -9.62
CA VAL A 73 12.93 -3.76 -9.74
C VAL A 73 13.74 -5.05 -9.76
N GLU A 74 14.17 -5.47 -10.95
CA GLU A 74 15.43 -6.22 -11.03
C GLU A 74 16.60 -5.24 -10.82
#